data_AF-A0AA43J6Q5-F1
#
_entry.id   AF-A0AA43J6Q5-F1
#
_cell.length_a   1.000
_cell.length_b   1.000
_cell.length_c   1.000
_cell.angle_alpha   90.00
_cell.angle_beta   90.00
_cell.angle_gamma   90.00
#
_symmetry.space_group_name_H-M   'P 1'
#
loop_
_entity.id
_entity.type
_entity.pdbx_description
1 polymer ?
#
loop_
_entity_poly.entity_id
_entity_poly.type
_entity_poly.pdbx_seq_one_letter_code
_entity_poly.pdbx_strand_id
1 'polypeptide(L)'
;TDVWTSVGVIAGVAAVALTGWQRLDPVIALAVAVNIVWTGARILQGSVLGFMDTALPEDEQSVIRTVLDRYTRQGIHYHALRTRRAGQRRFVSVHVLVPGEWTVQRGHQLTEQIENDLRAALPNVAPLTHLESLNDPASWRDISIDRS
;
A
#
# COMPACT_ATOMS: atom_id res chain seq x y z
N THR A 1 10.64 -17.88 10.62
CA THR A 1 10.51 -19.20 9.95
C THR A 1 11.73 -19.57 9.11
N ASP A 2 12.59 -18.60 8.72
CA ASP A 2 13.79 -18.83 7.90
C ASP A 2 14.86 -19.77 8.48
N VAL A 3 15.00 -19.79 9.82
CA VAL A 3 16.05 -20.59 10.47
C VAL A 3 15.74 -22.09 10.38
N TRP A 4 14.48 -22.48 10.58
CA TRP A 4 14.07 -23.89 10.59
C TRP A 4 14.12 -24.52 9.20
N THR A 5 13.76 -23.78 8.15
CA THR A 5 13.89 -24.23 6.76
C THR A 5 15.35 -24.32 6.34
N SER A 6 16.19 -23.35 6.73
CA SER A 6 17.63 -23.36 6.44
C SER A 6 18.36 -24.52 7.13
N VAL A 7 18.04 -24.77 8.42
CA VAL A 7 18.60 -25.88 9.18
C VAL A 7 18.16 -27.22 8.59
N GLY A 8 16.90 -27.36 8.15
CA GLY A 8 16.40 -28.56 7.47
C GLY A 8 17.12 -28.87 6.16
N VAL A 9 17.42 -27.84 5.34
CA VAL A 9 18.18 -28.01 4.09
C VAL A 9 19.63 -28.41 4.37
N ILE A 10 20.29 -27.74 5.32
CA ILE A 10 21.68 -28.04 5.69
C ILE A 10 21.80 -29.46 6.26
N ALA A 11 20.87 -29.87 7.12
CA ALA A 11 20.83 -31.22 7.68
C ALA A 11 20.58 -32.28 6.60
N GLY A 12 19.70 -32.01 5.62
CA GLY A 12 19.46 -32.89 4.48
C GLY A 12 20.69 -33.09 3.59
N VAL A 13 21.41 -32.01 3.28
CA VAL A 13 22.67 -32.07 2.50
C VAL A 13 23.77 -32.80 3.28
N ALA A 14 23.90 -32.54 4.59
CA ALA A 14 24.89 -33.21 5.44
C ALA A 14 24.62 -34.72 5.58
N ALA A 15 23.35 -35.14 5.67
CA ALA A 15 22.97 -36.55 5.75
C ALA A 15 23.32 -37.32 4.47
N VAL A 16 23.18 -36.71 3.27
CA VAL A 16 23.58 -37.31 2.00
C VAL A 16 25.09 -37.46 1.90
N ALA A 17 25.84 -36.41 2.29
CA ALA A 17 27.29 -36.41 2.26
C ALA A 17 27.90 -37.49 3.17
N LEU A 18 27.25 -37.82 4.30
CA LEU A 18 27.72 -38.83 5.25
C LEU A 18 27.28 -40.27 4.91
N THR A 19 26.17 -40.46 4.19
CA THR A 19 25.60 -41.81 3.96
C THR A 19 26.07 -42.48 2.67
N GLY A 20 26.66 -41.74 1.71
CA GLY A 20 27.28 -42.31 0.51
C GLY A 20 26.32 -43.06 -0.43
N TRP A 21 25.01 -42.92 -0.22
CA TRP A 21 23.98 -43.70 -0.88
C TRP A 21 23.53 -43.00 -2.17
N GLN A 22 24.17 -43.31 -3.31
CA GLN A 22 24.01 -42.62 -4.61
C GLN A 22 22.57 -42.55 -5.16
N ARG A 23 21.61 -43.35 -4.65
CA ARG A 23 20.19 -43.27 -5.05
C ARG A 23 19.35 -42.32 -4.18
N LEU A 24 19.83 -41.94 -3.00
CA LEU A 24 19.18 -40.90 -2.19
C LEU A 24 19.52 -39.49 -2.68
N ASP A 25 20.69 -39.35 -3.31
CA ASP A 25 21.18 -38.08 -3.84
C ASP A 25 20.19 -37.41 -4.82
N PRO A 26 19.58 -38.10 -5.82
CA PRO A 26 18.60 -37.47 -6.71
C PRO A 26 17.30 -37.06 -6.01
N VAL A 27 16.82 -37.83 -5.03
CA VAL A 27 15.56 -37.55 -4.32
C VAL A 27 15.71 -36.34 -3.41
N ILE A 28 16.83 -36.28 -2.68
CA ILE A 28 17.13 -35.15 -1.79
C ILE A 28 17.46 -33.90 -2.61
N ALA A 29 18.21 -34.03 -3.71
CA ALA A 29 18.44 -32.93 -4.64
C ALA A 29 17.14 -32.37 -5.22
N LEU A 30 16.18 -33.24 -5.60
CA LEU A 30 14.87 -32.81 -6.08
C LEU A 30 14.06 -32.09 -4.99
N ALA A 31 14.05 -32.60 -3.76
CA ALA A 31 13.36 -31.96 -2.64
C ALA A 31 13.94 -30.57 -2.34
N VAL A 32 15.27 -30.44 -2.34
CA VAL A 32 15.96 -29.15 -2.18
C VAL A 32 15.65 -28.21 -3.34
N ALA A 33 15.68 -28.70 -4.59
CA ALA A 33 15.34 -27.91 -5.77
C ALA A 33 13.91 -27.37 -5.71
N VAL A 34 12.93 -28.20 -5.32
CA VAL A 34 11.54 -27.77 -5.12
C VAL A 34 11.45 -26.69 -4.03
N ASN A 35 12.15 -26.87 -2.91
CA ASN A 35 12.16 -25.90 -1.82
C ASN A 35 12.78 -24.55 -2.25
N ILE A 36 13.88 -24.57 -3.01
CA ILE A 36 14.52 -23.37 -3.56
C ILE A 36 13.58 -22.66 -4.54
N VAL A 37 12.97 -23.39 -5.47
CA VAL A 37 12.01 -22.84 -6.44
C VAL A 37 10.81 -22.21 -5.72
N TRP A 38 10.25 -22.89 -4.72
CA TRP A 38 9.12 -22.38 -3.95
C TRP A 38 9.46 -21.11 -3.16
N THR A 39 10.61 -21.10 -2.48
CA THR A 39 11.10 -19.95 -1.72
C THR A 39 11.37 -18.76 -2.66
N GLY A 40 12.06 -19.01 -3.77
CA GLY A 40 12.32 -18.01 -4.81
C GLY A 40 11.03 -17.43 -5.40
N ALA A 41 10.07 -18.28 -5.74
CA ALA A 41 8.77 -17.86 -6.25
C ALA A 41 8.00 -16.97 -5.25
N ARG A 42 8.03 -17.31 -3.95
CA ARG A 42 7.37 -16.52 -2.91
C ARG A 42 8.01 -15.13 -2.74
N ILE A 43 9.35 -15.04 -2.82
CA ILE A 43 10.08 -13.77 -2.76
C ILE A 43 9.76 -12.91 -4.00
N LEU A 44 9.71 -13.52 -5.19
CA LEU A 44 9.35 -12.84 -6.43
C LEU A 44 7.90 -12.34 -6.38
N GLN A 45 6.96 -13.13 -5.90
CA GLN A 45 5.56 -12.72 -5.75
C GLN A 45 5.41 -11.53 -4.80
N GLY A 46 6.09 -11.53 -3.66
CA GLY A 46 6.09 -10.40 -2.74
C GLY A 46 6.66 -9.12 -3.36
N SER A 47 7.72 -9.26 -4.17
CA SER A 47 8.32 -8.15 -4.90
C SER A 47 7.40 -7.60 -6.01
N VAL A 48 6.77 -8.48 -6.80
CA VAL A 48 5.86 -8.08 -7.89
C VAL A 48 4.61 -7.40 -7.34
N LEU A 49 4.03 -7.91 -6.26
CA LEU A 49 2.89 -7.27 -5.58
C LEU A 49 3.26 -5.91 -4.99
N GLY A 50 4.53 -5.70 -4.61
CA GLY A 50 5.03 -4.40 -4.15
C GLY A 50 5.16 -3.34 -5.26
N PHE A 51 5.11 -3.74 -6.53
CA PHE A 51 5.08 -2.82 -7.70
C PHE A 51 3.67 -2.54 -8.20
N MET A 52 2.72 -3.44 -7.94
CA MET A 52 1.32 -3.16 -8.20
C MET A 52 0.89 -2.12 -7.17
N ASP A 53 0.56 -0.91 -7.61
CA ASP A 53 0.06 0.21 -6.80
C ASP A 53 -1.22 -0.20 -6.06
N THR A 54 -1.05 -1.03 -5.04
CA THR A 54 -2.13 -1.70 -4.35
C THR A 54 -2.68 -0.72 -3.34
N ALA A 55 -4.01 -0.63 -3.27
CA ALA A 55 -4.70 0.17 -2.29
C ALA A 55 -4.23 -0.17 -0.86
N LEU A 56 -4.29 0.82 0.03
CA LEU A 56 -3.98 0.57 1.43
C LEU A 56 -4.98 -0.42 2.05
N PRO A 57 -4.59 -1.17 3.10
CA PRO A 57 -5.52 -1.98 3.88
C PRO A 57 -6.73 -1.19 4.38
N GLU A 58 -7.88 -1.86 4.54
CA GLU A 58 -9.15 -1.21 4.90
C GLU A 58 -9.09 -0.47 6.24
N ASP A 59 -8.34 -0.99 7.22
CA ASP A 59 -8.10 -0.34 8.50
C ASP A 59 -7.36 1.00 8.34
N GLU A 60 -6.33 1.06 7.48
CA GLU A 60 -5.62 2.31 7.19
C GLU A 60 -6.50 3.28 6.39
N GLN A 61 -7.30 2.78 5.44
CA GLN A 61 -8.27 3.61 4.71
C GLN A 61 -9.34 4.20 5.64
N SER A 62 -9.80 3.44 6.63
CA SER A 62 -10.76 3.90 7.64
C SER A 62 -10.21 5.07 8.48
N VAL A 63 -8.93 5.02 8.84
CA VAL A 63 -8.25 6.14 9.53
C VAL A 63 -8.26 7.40 8.66
N ILE A 64 -7.93 7.26 7.37
CA ILE A 64 -7.93 8.39 6.42
C ILE A 64 -9.33 9.00 6.29
N ARG A 65 -10.37 8.16 6.11
CA ARG A 65 -11.78 8.62 6.04
C ARG A 65 -12.20 9.33 7.32
N THR A 66 -11.85 8.79 8.48
CA THR A 66 -12.15 9.41 9.78
C THR A 66 -11.56 10.83 9.89
N VAL A 67 -10.33 11.03 9.38
CA VAL A 67 -9.71 12.36 9.33
C VAL A 67 -10.50 13.30 8.42
N LEU A 68 -10.82 12.88 7.19
CA LEU A 68 -11.51 13.68 6.19
C LEU A 68 -12.96 14.02 6.59
N ASP A 69 -13.69 13.07 7.18
CA ASP A 69 -15.09 13.23 7.60
C ASP A 69 -15.28 14.30 8.71
N ARG A 70 -14.21 14.68 9.42
CA ARG A 70 -14.22 15.83 10.34
C ARG A 70 -14.41 17.16 9.60
N TYR A 71 -13.92 17.27 8.38
CA TYR A 71 -14.06 18.47 7.55
C TYR A 71 -15.41 18.48 6.81
N THR A 72 -15.98 17.31 6.50
CA THR A 72 -17.35 17.21 5.96
C THR A 72 -18.39 17.77 6.90
N ARG A 73 -18.21 17.60 8.21
CA ARG A 73 -19.05 18.26 9.24
C ARG A 73 -18.95 19.79 9.25
N GLN A 74 -17.95 20.36 8.60
CA GLN A 74 -17.72 21.81 8.47
C GLN A 74 -18.18 22.35 7.10
N GLY A 75 -18.84 21.51 6.27
CA GLY A 75 -19.32 21.89 4.94
C GLY A 75 -18.27 21.73 3.83
N ILE A 76 -17.15 21.05 4.09
CA ILE A 76 -16.13 20.75 3.07
C ILE A 76 -16.41 19.37 2.46
N HIS A 77 -16.43 19.26 1.14
CA HIS A 77 -16.64 17.97 0.49
C HIS A 77 -15.31 17.39 0.00
N TYR A 78 -15.26 16.07 -0.15
CA TYR A 78 -14.12 15.41 -0.78
C TYR A 78 -14.59 14.26 -1.66
N HIS A 79 -13.83 13.95 -2.70
CA HIS A 79 -14.06 12.80 -3.57
C HIS A 79 -12.73 12.30 -4.16
N ALA A 80 -12.78 11.31 -5.05
CA ALA A 80 -11.60 10.72 -5.71
C ALA A 80 -10.49 10.29 -4.73
N LEU A 81 -10.85 9.76 -3.55
CA LEU A 81 -9.88 9.28 -2.58
C LEU A 81 -9.19 8.03 -3.12
N ARG A 82 -7.93 8.20 -3.52
CA ARG A 82 -7.05 7.13 -3.97
C ARG A 82 -5.95 6.90 -2.94
N THR A 83 -5.68 5.63 -2.65
CA THR A 83 -4.59 5.25 -1.77
C THR A 83 -3.71 4.22 -2.47
N ARG A 84 -2.41 4.25 -2.20
CA ARG A 84 -1.50 3.21 -2.67
C ARG A 84 -0.32 3.02 -1.72
N ARG A 85 0.26 1.82 -1.71
CA ARG A 85 1.48 1.51 -0.96
C ARG A 85 2.66 1.29 -1.89
N ALA A 86 3.81 1.90 -1.57
CA ALA A 86 5.09 1.53 -2.17
C ALA A 86 6.13 1.33 -1.07
N GLY A 87 6.51 0.08 -0.81
CA GLY A 87 7.37 -0.30 0.31
C GLY A 87 6.79 0.13 1.67
N GLN A 88 7.52 0.99 2.38
CA GLN A 88 7.11 1.54 3.69
C GLN A 88 6.37 2.88 3.59
N ARG A 89 6.27 3.47 2.39
CA ARG A 89 5.57 4.73 2.14
C ARG A 89 4.10 4.45 1.80
N ARG A 90 3.23 5.32 2.29
CA ARG A 90 1.80 5.33 1.98
C ARG A 90 1.52 6.60 1.19
N PHE A 91 0.79 6.50 0.09
CA PHE A 91 0.41 7.66 -0.71
C PHE A 91 -1.11 7.80 -0.65
N VAL A 92 -1.56 9.05 -0.50
CA VAL A 92 -2.98 9.39 -0.47
C VAL A 92 -3.18 10.57 -1.42
N SER A 93 -4.12 10.44 -2.35
CA SER A 93 -4.55 11.53 -3.23
C SER A 93 -6.04 11.73 -3.03
N VAL A 94 -6.48 12.99 -2.90
CA VAL A 94 -7.89 13.30 -2.67
C VAL A 94 -8.24 14.68 -3.23
N HIS A 95 -9.43 14.81 -3.81
CA HIS A 95 -9.97 16.10 -4.22
C HIS A 95 -10.75 16.70 -3.05
N VAL A 96 -10.50 17.97 -2.73
CA VAL A 96 -11.13 18.71 -1.62
C VAL A 96 -11.88 19.90 -2.19
N LEU A 97 -13.17 19.95 -1.93
CA LEU A 97 -14.10 20.91 -2.51
C LEU A 97 -14.47 21.96 -1.47
N VAL A 98 -14.20 23.21 -1.81
CA VAL A 98 -14.46 24.38 -0.96
C VAL A 98 -15.40 25.36 -1.67
N PRO A 99 -16.10 26.25 -0.94
CA PRO A 99 -16.90 27.29 -1.58
C PRO A 99 -16.08 28.13 -2.56
N GLY A 100 -16.63 28.39 -3.74
CA GLY A 100 -15.92 29.02 -4.86
C GLY A 100 -15.54 30.49 -4.63
N GLU A 101 -16.15 31.14 -3.64
CA GLU A 101 -15.77 32.50 -3.20
C GLU A 101 -14.53 32.52 -2.30
N TRP A 102 -13.99 31.37 -1.90
CA TRP A 102 -12.77 31.32 -1.11
C TRP A 102 -11.57 31.82 -1.92
N THR A 103 -10.69 32.55 -1.26
CA THR A 103 -9.39 32.88 -1.83
C THR A 103 -8.55 31.60 -1.95
N VAL A 104 -7.67 31.56 -2.97
CA VAL A 104 -6.69 30.47 -3.14
C VAL A 104 -5.89 30.26 -1.85
N GLN A 105 -5.50 31.34 -1.16
CA GLN A 105 -4.79 31.28 0.11
C GLN A 105 -5.56 30.53 1.19
N ARG A 106 -6.87 30.79 1.34
CA ARG A 106 -7.72 30.13 2.35
C ARG A 106 -7.90 28.65 2.02
N GLY A 107 -8.13 28.33 0.75
CA GLY A 107 -8.21 26.94 0.30
C GLY A 107 -6.90 26.19 0.54
N HIS A 108 -5.76 26.81 0.22
CA HIS A 108 -4.43 26.23 0.46
C HIS A 108 -4.16 25.99 1.95
N GLN A 109 -4.55 26.92 2.83
CA GLN A 109 -4.44 26.73 4.28
C GLN A 109 -5.25 25.54 4.78
N LEU A 110 -6.47 25.35 4.27
CA LEU A 110 -7.28 24.18 4.61
C LEU A 110 -6.63 22.89 4.13
N THR A 111 -6.12 22.85 2.89
CA THR A 111 -5.45 21.66 2.37
C THR A 111 -4.19 21.31 3.15
N GLU A 112 -3.37 22.30 3.51
CA GLU A 112 -2.21 22.10 4.39
C GLU A 112 -2.63 21.54 5.76
N GLN A 113 -3.74 22.02 6.32
CA GLN A 113 -4.28 21.49 7.57
C GLN A 113 -4.70 20.02 7.43
N ILE A 114 -5.44 19.68 6.36
CA ILE A 114 -5.88 18.30 6.08
C ILE A 114 -4.66 17.39 5.93
N GLU A 115 -3.66 17.80 5.16
CA GLU A 115 -2.45 17.02 4.92
C GLU A 115 -1.65 16.78 6.22
N ASN A 116 -1.54 17.79 7.07
CA ASN A 116 -0.89 17.65 8.37
C ASN A 116 -1.66 16.72 9.32
N ASP A 117 -2.99 16.79 9.33
CA ASP A 117 -3.84 15.89 10.11
C ASP A 117 -3.73 14.43 9.62
N LEU A 118 -3.63 14.22 8.31
CA LEU A 118 -3.35 12.89 7.74
C LEU A 118 -1.98 12.37 8.16
N ARG A 119 -0.94 13.22 8.10
CA ARG A 119 0.43 12.87 8.55
C ARG A 119 0.48 12.52 10.04
N ALA A 120 -0.32 13.18 10.86
CA ALA A 120 -0.43 12.88 12.29
C ALA A 120 -1.17 11.57 12.57
N ALA A 121 -2.19 11.24 11.77
CA ALA A 121 -3.02 10.05 11.97
C ALA A 121 -2.38 8.76 11.42
N LEU A 122 -1.61 8.85 10.33
CA LEU A 122 -1.05 7.70 9.64
C LEU A 122 0.46 7.88 9.36
N PRO A 123 1.34 7.12 10.04
CA PRO A 123 2.78 7.23 9.84
C PRO A 123 3.24 6.95 8.40
N ASN A 124 4.28 7.65 7.95
CA ASN A 124 4.89 7.52 6.61
C ASN A 124 3.93 7.81 5.43
N VAL A 125 2.85 8.54 5.67
CA VAL A 125 1.94 8.97 4.62
C VAL A 125 2.46 10.21 3.88
N ALA A 126 2.31 10.21 2.58
CA ALA A 126 2.54 11.32 1.68
C ALA A 126 1.19 11.70 1.05
N PRO A 127 0.42 12.60 1.70
CA PRO A 127 -0.83 13.08 1.15
C PRO A 127 -0.57 14.12 0.07
N LEU A 128 -1.43 14.12 -0.95
CA LEU A 128 -1.53 15.13 -1.99
C LEU A 128 -3.00 15.51 -2.12
N THR A 129 -3.30 16.78 -1.95
CA THR A 129 -4.65 17.30 -2.10
C THR A 129 -4.80 18.11 -3.38
N HIS A 130 -5.93 17.94 -4.07
CA HIS A 130 -6.32 18.79 -5.19
C HIS A 130 -7.49 19.65 -4.76
N LEU A 131 -7.28 20.96 -4.70
CA LEU A 131 -8.31 21.91 -4.30
C LEU A 131 -9.26 22.20 -5.46
N GLU A 132 -10.55 22.05 -5.23
CA GLU A 132 -11.60 22.25 -6.21
C GLU A 132 -12.72 23.16 -5.66
N SER A 133 -13.49 23.75 -6.58
CA SER A 133 -14.63 24.60 -6.23
C SER A 133 -15.89 23.74 -6.10
N LEU A 134 -16.57 23.82 -4.96
CA LEU A 134 -17.86 23.19 -4.74
C LEU A 134 -18.92 23.66 -5.73
N ASN A 135 -18.81 24.92 -6.17
CA ASN A 135 -19.78 25.58 -7.02
C ASN A 135 -19.53 25.35 -8.52
N ASP A 136 -18.41 24.73 -8.90
CA ASP A 136 -18.10 24.41 -10.28
C ASP A 136 -18.63 22.99 -10.63
N PRO A 137 -19.60 22.85 -11.56
CA PRO A 137 -20.05 21.54 -12.02
C PRO A 137 -18.92 20.67 -12.59
N ALA A 138 -17.83 21.29 -13.06
CA ALA A 138 -16.67 20.56 -13.57
C ALA A 138 -16.02 19.66 -12.52
N SER A 139 -16.02 20.09 -11.26
CA SER A 139 -15.47 19.38 -10.09
C SER A 139 -16.21 18.10 -9.73
N TRP A 140 -17.30 17.76 -10.41
CA TRP A 140 -18.08 16.55 -10.13
C TRP A 140 -18.08 15.54 -11.28
N ARG A 141 -17.43 15.85 -12.41
CA ARG A 141 -17.49 15.05 -13.64
C ARG A 141 -16.61 13.80 -13.60
N ASP A 142 -15.54 13.81 -12.81
CA ASP A 142 -14.52 12.76 -12.70
C ASP A 142 -14.85 11.69 -11.64
N ILE A 143 -15.86 11.92 -10.80
CA ILE A 143 -16.33 10.99 -9.77
C ILE A 143 -16.72 9.61 -10.36
N SER A 144 -17.16 9.58 -11.61
CA SER A 144 -17.56 8.35 -12.31
C SER A 144 -16.38 7.52 -12.82
N ILE A 145 -15.20 8.13 -13.01
CA ILE A 145 -14.00 7.46 -13.52
C ILE A 145 -13.29 6.69 -12.40
N ASP A 146 -13.47 7.12 -11.14
CA ASP A 146 -12.78 6.57 -9.97
C ASP A 146 -13.51 5.47 -9.20
N ARG A 147 -14.65 5.02 -9.72
CA ARG A 147 -15.49 3.97 -9.11
C ARG A 147 -15.52 2.65 -9.88
N SER A 148 -14.76 2.53 -10.96
CA SER A 148 -14.57 1.29 -11.74
C SER A 148 -13.28 0.58 -11.35
#